data_AF-A0A521T3C6-F1
#
_entry.id   AF-A0A521T3C6-F1
#
_cell.length_a   1.000
_cell.length_b   1.000
_cell.length_c   1.000
_cell.angle_alpha   90.00
_cell.angle_beta   90.00
_cell.angle_gamma   90.00
#
_symmetry.space_group_name_H-M   'P 1'
#
loop_
_entity.id
_entity.type
_entity.pdbx_description
1 polymer ?
#
loop_
_entity_poly.entity_id
_entity_poly.type
_entity_poly.pdbx_seq_one_letter_code
_entity_poly.pdbx_strand_id
1 'polypeptide(L)'
;MKLVARISILAAMISVLALFQSSQVGLASPVQPAELAQGKLVYVDIRTEISGRIVEPVKITFIGPAKYVIGFEKYGTGVASNHIKTEMLEGTYAFSYKACNGKHYGGVLVVAPPKTEFVIPPCSDDTYLVPSPPKTSKIVFVNETDAALSLTLDGETEYFWRVPPGEMTLYIELGTYTWAVYTACGDETGELRITHEGFIWIWYCGEHPDLE
;
A
#
# COMPACT_ATOMS: atom_id res chain seq x y z
N MET A 1 23.13 -67.57 20.19
CA MET A 1 23.76 -66.30 20.62
C MET A 1 22.63 -65.26 20.71
N LYS A 2 21.93 -65.10 21.83
CA LYS A 2 22.25 -64.23 22.99
C LYS A 2 23.04 -62.97 22.61
N LEU A 3 22.35 -61.82 22.50
CA LEU A 3 22.55 -60.73 23.45
C LEU A 3 21.38 -59.73 23.42
N VAL A 4 20.81 -59.54 24.60
CA VAL A 4 19.83 -58.54 24.99
C VAL A 4 20.60 -57.25 25.31
N ALA A 5 20.12 -56.09 24.90
CA ALA A 5 20.52 -54.82 25.50
C ALA A 5 19.30 -53.89 25.59
N ARG A 6 18.65 -53.94 26.76
CA ARG A 6 17.79 -52.88 27.28
C ARG A 6 18.70 -51.77 27.80
N ILE A 7 18.47 -50.52 27.41
CA ILE A 7 18.95 -49.37 28.17
C ILE A 7 17.73 -48.47 28.41
N SER A 8 17.23 -48.56 29.64
CA SER A 8 16.41 -47.55 30.29
C SER A 8 17.35 -46.53 30.91
N ILE A 9 17.20 -45.24 30.59
CA ILE A 9 17.69 -44.17 31.46
C ILE A 9 16.55 -43.17 31.69
N LEU A 10 16.32 -43.00 32.98
CA LEU A 10 15.39 -42.14 33.68
C LEU A 10 15.88 -40.68 33.65
N ALA A 11 14.91 -39.76 33.54
CA ALA A 11 14.76 -38.50 34.28
C ALA A 11 15.94 -37.51 34.39
N ALA A 12 15.69 -36.28 33.90
CA ALA A 12 15.96 -35.07 34.67
C ALA A 12 14.97 -33.96 34.30
N MET A 13 14.08 -33.64 35.26
CA MET A 13 13.32 -32.40 35.31
C MET A 13 14.24 -31.19 35.26
N ILE A 14 13.94 -30.23 34.39
CA ILE A 14 14.15 -28.81 34.70
C ILE A 14 12.90 -28.06 34.23
N SER A 15 11.96 -27.90 35.16
CA SER A 15 10.90 -26.91 35.08
C SER A 15 11.53 -25.53 35.24
N VAL A 16 11.84 -24.86 34.11
CA VAL A 16 12.11 -23.42 34.13
C VAL A 16 10.77 -22.71 34.27
N LEU A 17 10.38 -22.50 35.53
CA LEU A 17 9.32 -21.57 35.90
C LEU A 17 9.86 -20.16 35.59
N ALA A 18 9.67 -19.70 34.36
CA ALA A 18 9.91 -18.31 34.02
C ALA A 18 8.86 -17.48 34.77
N LEU A 19 9.34 -16.69 35.73
CA LEU A 19 8.62 -15.64 36.41
C LEU A 19 8.03 -14.69 35.36
N PHE A 20 6.77 -14.90 34.98
CA PHE A 20 5.96 -13.85 34.39
C PHE A 20 5.73 -12.83 35.50
N GLN A 21 6.61 -11.83 35.58
CA GLN A 21 6.30 -10.58 36.24
C GLN A 21 5.07 -10.02 35.52
N SER A 22 3.95 -10.02 36.24
CA SER A 22 2.75 -9.29 35.86
C SER A 22 3.10 -7.81 35.83
N SER A 23 3.51 -7.32 34.66
CA SER A 23 3.43 -5.90 34.34
C SER A 23 1.98 -5.51 34.53
N GLN A 24 1.68 -4.81 35.62
CA GLN A 24 0.40 -4.16 35.78
C GLN A 24 0.24 -3.25 34.57
N VAL A 25 -0.62 -3.66 33.64
CA VAL A 25 -1.21 -2.75 32.67
C VAL A 25 -1.91 -1.73 33.54
N GLY A 26 -1.27 -0.57 33.72
CA GLY A 26 -1.94 0.60 34.22
C GLY A 26 -3.15 0.78 33.33
N LEU A 27 -4.33 0.53 33.90
CA LEU A 27 -5.59 0.93 33.29
C LEU A 27 -5.42 2.41 33.00
N ALA A 28 -5.14 2.74 31.73
CA ALA A 28 -5.25 4.10 31.27
C ALA A 28 -6.63 4.56 31.70
N SER A 29 -6.67 5.58 32.57
CA SER A 29 -7.92 6.26 32.88
C SER A 29 -8.69 6.42 31.58
N PRO A 30 -10.00 6.11 31.53
CA PRO A 30 -10.79 6.38 30.35
C PRO A 30 -10.50 7.82 29.95
N VAL A 31 -9.93 7.98 28.75
CA VAL A 31 -9.65 9.29 28.18
C VAL A 31 -10.96 10.06 28.32
N GLN A 32 -10.98 11.03 29.24
CA GLN A 32 -12.12 11.91 29.38
C GLN A 32 -12.43 12.42 27.97
N PRO A 33 -13.66 12.25 27.46
CA PRO A 33 -14.01 12.83 26.18
C PRO A 33 -13.63 14.29 26.24
N ALA A 34 -12.74 14.71 25.32
CA ALA A 34 -12.23 16.07 25.26
C ALA A 34 -13.41 17.02 25.48
N GLU A 35 -13.34 17.81 26.55
CA GLU A 35 -14.32 18.80 26.92
C GLU A 35 -14.72 19.54 25.65
N LEU A 36 -15.98 19.35 25.21
CA LEU A 36 -16.47 19.93 23.96
C LEU A 36 -16.35 21.44 24.12
N ALA A 37 -15.37 22.04 23.44
CA ALA A 37 -15.15 23.47 23.48
C ALA A 37 -16.47 24.16 23.13
N GLN A 38 -17.00 24.96 24.05
CA GLN A 38 -18.22 25.75 23.87
C GLN A 38 -17.91 26.89 22.89
N GLY A 39 -17.94 26.59 21.60
CA GLY A 39 -17.68 27.56 20.52
C GLY A 39 -18.84 27.64 19.55
N LYS A 40 -18.97 28.78 18.88
CA LYS A 40 -19.93 28.96 17.78
C LYS A 40 -19.43 28.21 16.55
N LEU A 41 -20.27 27.34 15.99
CA LEU A 41 -20.00 26.69 14.71
C LEU A 41 -20.14 27.70 13.56
N VAL A 42 -19.19 27.65 12.63
CA VAL A 42 -19.12 28.49 11.42
C VAL A 42 -18.94 27.57 10.22
N TYR A 43 -19.64 27.88 9.12
CA TYR A 43 -19.46 27.19 7.85
C TYR A 43 -18.14 27.60 7.19
N VAL A 44 -17.33 26.60 6.88
CA VAL A 44 -16.12 26.74 6.09
C VAL A 44 -16.36 26.07 4.74
N ASP A 45 -16.27 26.88 3.67
CA ASP A 45 -16.32 26.41 2.29
C ASP A 45 -14.88 26.12 1.84
N ILE A 46 -14.55 24.84 1.72
CA ILE A 46 -13.24 24.39 1.26
C ILE A 46 -13.33 24.15 -0.23
N ARG A 47 -12.57 24.96 -0.98
CA ARG A 47 -12.49 24.87 -2.43
C ARG A 47 -11.15 24.32 -2.84
N THR A 48 -11.18 23.34 -3.71
CA THR A 48 -9.97 22.81 -4.33
C THR A 48 -9.97 23.19 -5.78
N GLU A 49 -9.11 24.14 -6.14
CA GLU A 49 -8.81 24.46 -7.54
C GLU A 49 -7.58 23.68 -7.98
N ILE A 50 -7.58 22.36 -7.73
CA ILE A 50 -6.45 21.54 -8.13
C ILE A 50 -6.64 21.22 -9.62
N SER A 51 -6.08 22.07 -10.47
CA SER A 51 -5.89 21.77 -11.89
C SER A 51 -4.77 20.75 -12.03
N GLY A 52 -5.11 19.48 -12.20
CA GLY A 52 -4.14 18.41 -12.42
C GLY A 52 -4.63 17.04 -11.95
N ARG A 53 -3.88 16.00 -12.29
CA ARG A 53 -4.19 14.62 -11.92
C ARG A 53 -3.79 14.40 -10.46
N ILE A 54 -4.73 14.48 -9.52
CA ILE A 54 -4.51 14.09 -8.13
C ILE A 54 -4.35 12.57 -8.07
N VAL A 55 -3.11 12.09 -8.03
CA VAL A 55 -2.81 10.64 -7.95
C VAL A 55 -3.00 10.06 -6.55
N GLU A 56 -2.95 10.91 -5.52
CA GLU A 56 -3.03 10.52 -4.11
C GLU A 56 -4.13 11.27 -3.35
N PRO A 57 -4.85 10.62 -2.42
CA PRO A 57 -5.87 11.29 -1.60
C PRO A 57 -5.23 12.41 -0.76
N VAL A 58 -5.81 13.61 -0.80
CA VAL A 58 -5.34 14.74 0.01
C VAL A 58 -6.02 14.69 1.37
N LYS A 59 -5.23 14.73 2.44
CA LYS A 59 -5.72 14.86 3.83
C LYS A 59 -5.25 16.17 4.42
N ILE A 60 -6.18 17.03 4.81
CA ILE A 60 -5.90 18.30 5.47
C ILE A 60 -6.18 18.16 6.95
N THR A 61 -5.21 18.55 7.77
CA THR A 61 -5.36 18.61 9.22
C THR A 61 -5.40 20.06 9.66
N PHE A 62 -6.44 20.45 10.41
CA PHE A 62 -6.56 21.73 11.09
C PHE A 62 -6.43 21.52 12.60
N ILE A 63 -5.58 22.31 13.26
CA ILE A 63 -5.30 22.23 14.70
C ILE A 63 -5.49 23.63 15.30
N GLY A 64 -6.45 23.76 16.21
CA GLY A 64 -6.80 25.01 16.88
C GLY A 64 -7.69 24.73 18.09
N PRO A 65 -8.79 25.48 18.29
CA PRO A 65 -9.79 25.20 19.33
C PRO A 65 -10.35 23.77 19.30
N ALA A 66 -10.38 23.16 18.11
CA ALA A 66 -10.64 21.75 17.90
C ALA A 66 -9.72 21.19 16.80
N LYS A 67 -9.67 19.86 16.66
CA LYS A 67 -8.91 19.21 15.59
C LYS A 67 -9.87 18.69 14.52
N TYR A 68 -9.61 19.04 13.26
CA TYR A 68 -10.35 18.55 12.11
C TYR A 68 -9.42 17.86 11.12
N VAL A 69 -9.88 16.74 10.54
CA VAL A 69 -9.18 16.03 9.46
C VAL A 69 -10.16 15.86 8.31
N ILE A 70 -9.87 16.47 7.16
CA ILE A 70 -10.75 16.49 6.00
C ILE A 70 -10.01 15.80 4.85
N GLY A 71 -10.63 14.76 4.30
CA GLY A 71 -10.08 13.95 3.21
C GLY A 71 -10.78 14.22 1.89
N PHE A 72 -10.00 14.29 0.81
CA PHE A 72 -10.49 14.27 -0.56
C PHE A 72 -10.16 12.89 -1.13
N GLU A 73 -11.19 12.14 -1.50
CA GLU A 73 -11.00 10.85 -2.16
C GLU A 73 -10.37 11.05 -3.54
N LYS A 74 -9.73 10.00 -4.05
CA LYS A 74 -9.05 10.02 -5.35
C LYS A 74 -10.08 10.26 -6.45
N TYR A 75 -9.96 11.36 -7.17
CA TYR A 75 -10.74 11.58 -8.40
C TYR A 75 -9.92 11.09 -9.59
N GLY A 76 -10.61 10.43 -10.52
CA GLY A 76 -10.03 9.95 -11.77
C GLY A 76 -9.39 11.08 -12.60
N THR A 77 -8.93 10.74 -13.79
CA THR A 77 -8.28 11.67 -14.72
C THR A 77 -9.23 12.79 -15.15
N GLY A 78 -9.23 13.92 -14.45
CA GLY A 78 -10.03 15.07 -14.81
C GLY A 78 -9.80 16.23 -13.83
N VAL A 79 -10.00 17.45 -14.30
CA VAL A 79 -10.02 18.65 -13.47
C VAL A 79 -11.29 18.59 -12.61
N ALA A 80 -11.21 17.98 -11.44
CA ALA A 80 -12.30 17.96 -10.48
C ALA A 80 -12.18 19.20 -9.58
N SER A 81 -12.97 20.24 -9.86
CA SER A 81 -13.25 21.27 -8.86
C SER A 81 -14.18 20.66 -7.82
N ASN A 82 -13.68 20.48 -6.60
CA ASN A 82 -14.48 20.02 -5.49
C ASN A 82 -14.73 21.17 -4.52
N HIS A 83 -15.98 21.23 -4.06
CA HIS A 83 -16.44 22.13 -3.02
C HIS A 83 -16.91 21.27 -1.85
N ILE A 84 -16.15 21.27 -0.76
CA ILE A 84 -16.56 20.61 0.48
C ILE A 84 -17.01 21.69 1.45
N LYS A 85 -18.27 21.61 1.86
CA LYS A 85 -18.79 22.42 2.97
C LYS A 85 -18.62 21.64 4.26
N THR A 86 -17.96 22.25 5.25
CA THR A 86 -17.81 21.68 6.59
C THR A 86 -18.15 22.72 7.65
N GLU A 87 -18.55 22.27 8.83
CA GLU A 87 -18.73 23.12 9.99
C GLU A 87 -17.49 23.03 10.89
N MET A 88 -16.95 24.17 11.31
CA MET A 88 -15.80 24.26 12.23
C MET A 88 -16.11 25.28 13.33
N LEU A 89 -15.56 25.10 14.53
CA LEU A 89 -15.66 26.12 15.58
C LEU A 89 -14.91 27.39 15.16
N GLU A 90 -15.46 28.56 15.49
CA GLU A 90 -14.79 29.85 15.32
C GLU A 90 -13.42 29.86 16.02
N GLY A 91 -12.41 30.41 15.35
CA GLY A 91 -11.06 30.55 15.91
C GLY A 91 -9.95 30.46 14.88
N THR A 92 -8.70 30.42 15.38
CA THR A 92 -7.49 30.34 14.56
C THR A 92 -6.96 28.92 14.53
N TYR A 93 -6.69 28.39 13.34
CA TYR A 93 -6.22 27.04 13.11
C TYR A 93 -4.90 27.05 12.35
N ALA A 94 -3.92 26.31 12.84
CA ALA A 94 -2.80 25.89 12.01
C ALA A 94 -3.26 24.75 11.10
N PHE A 95 -3.00 24.85 9.80
CA PHE A 95 -3.31 23.78 8.85
C PHE A 95 -2.04 23.16 8.27
N SER A 96 -2.13 21.88 7.92
CA SER A 96 -1.08 21.17 7.18
C SER A 96 -1.70 20.11 6.27
N TYR A 97 -1.13 19.96 5.06
CA TYR A 97 -1.47 18.88 4.13
C TYR A 97 -0.30 18.54 3.21
N LYS A 98 -0.36 17.39 2.55
CA LYS A 98 0.53 17.02 1.45
C LYS A 98 -0.27 17.01 0.15
N ALA A 99 0.26 17.64 -0.89
CA ALA A 99 -0.31 17.66 -2.23
C ALA A 99 0.82 17.80 -3.26
N CYS A 100 0.50 17.73 -4.56
CA CYS A 100 1.44 18.06 -5.63
C CYS A 100 2.77 17.29 -5.50
N ASN A 101 2.72 15.96 -5.60
CA ASN A 101 3.87 15.05 -5.44
C ASN A 101 4.50 15.08 -4.04
N GLY A 102 3.67 14.97 -3.00
CA GLY A 102 4.13 14.86 -1.61
C GLY A 102 4.67 16.17 -1.01
N LYS A 103 4.61 17.28 -1.74
CA LYS A 103 4.98 18.61 -1.22
C LYS A 103 4.11 18.96 -0.04
N HIS A 104 4.75 19.44 1.02
CA HIS A 104 4.09 19.87 2.24
C HIS A 104 3.63 21.33 2.12
N TYR A 105 2.39 21.56 2.54
CA TYR A 105 1.79 22.88 2.64
C TYR A 105 1.30 23.07 4.07
N GLY A 106 1.41 24.29 4.56
CA GLY A 106 0.88 24.66 5.86
C GLY A 106 0.73 26.17 5.99
N GLY A 107 0.01 26.57 7.02
CA GLY A 107 -0.28 27.97 7.28
C GLY A 107 -1.30 28.15 8.39
N VAL A 108 -1.93 29.31 8.41
CA VAL A 108 -2.94 29.66 9.39
C VAL A 108 -4.26 29.99 8.68
N LEU A 109 -5.35 29.43 9.19
CA LEU A 109 -6.72 29.75 8.78
C LEU A 109 -7.44 30.39 9.96
N VAL A 110 -8.04 31.55 9.73
CA VAL A 110 -8.94 32.19 10.71
C VAL A 110 -10.38 31.87 10.29
N VAL A 111 -11.06 31.05 11.09
CA VAL A 111 -12.47 30.70 10.90
C VAL A 111 -13.31 31.72 11.65
N ALA A 112 -14.03 32.56 10.90
CA ALA A 112 -14.90 33.59 11.45
C ALA A 112 -16.21 33.73 10.61
N PRO A 113 -17.32 34.19 11.23
CA PRO A 113 -18.56 34.49 10.51
C PRO A 113 -18.40 35.60 9.45
N PRO A 114 -19.30 35.68 8.45
CA PRO A 114 -20.44 34.80 8.20
C PRO A 114 -20.06 33.52 7.46
N LYS A 115 -18.94 33.52 6.75
CA LYS A 115 -18.36 32.38 6.05
C LYS A 115 -16.85 32.54 6.01
N THR A 116 -16.14 31.42 6.02
CA THR A 116 -14.70 31.38 5.77
C THR A 116 -14.45 30.54 4.52
N GLU A 117 -13.59 31.01 3.62
CA GLU A 117 -13.17 30.27 2.43
C GLU A 117 -11.73 29.79 2.61
N PHE A 118 -11.49 28.51 2.35
CA PHE A 118 -10.15 27.93 2.31
C PHE A 118 -9.89 27.36 0.92
N VAL A 119 -8.92 27.94 0.22
CA VAL A 119 -8.56 27.55 -1.15
C VAL A 119 -7.25 26.80 -1.13
N ILE A 120 -7.25 25.56 -1.62
CA ILE A 120 -6.01 24.85 -1.95
C ILE A 120 -5.52 25.40 -3.28
N PRO A 121 -4.31 25.99 -3.34
CA PRO A 121 -3.78 26.52 -4.59
C PRO A 121 -3.60 25.39 -5.62
N PRO A 122 -3.73 25.68 -6.92
CA PRO A 122 -3.35 24.73 -7.96
C PRO A 122 -1.89 24.34 -7.78
N CYS A 123 -1.52 23.11 -8.14
CA CYS A 123 -0.10 22.83 -8.27
C CYS A 123 0.40 23.60 -9.49
N SER A 124 1.44 24.42 -9.29
CA SER A 124 2.11 25.13 -10.38
C SER A 124 2.54 24.13 -11.46
N ASP A 125 2.26 24.44 -12.73
CA ASP A 125 2.48 23.60 -13.91
C ASP A 125 3.95 23.21 -14.21
N ASP A 126 4.88 23.52 -13.32
CA ASP A 126 6.27 23.07 -13.43
C ASP A 126 6.35 21.59 -13.10
N THR A 127 6.11 20.78 -14.13
CA THR A 127 6.31 19.34 -14.16
C THR A 127 5.54 18.61 -13.07
N TYR A 128 4.22 18.45 -13.30
CA TYR A 128 3.59 17.19 -12.94
C TYR A 128 4.30 16.07 -13.70
N LEU A 129 5.48 15.66 -13.21
CA LEU A 129 5.87 14.28 -13.31
C LEU A 129 4.78 13.55 -12.53
N VAL A 130 3.72 13.19 -13.25
CA VAL A 130 2.98 11.98 -12.93
C VAL A 130 4.09 11.00 -12.59
N PRO A 131 4.22 10.50 -11.34
CA PRO A 131 5.17 9.45 -11.08
C PRO A 131 4.85 8.42 -12.15
N SER A 132 5.80 8.23 -13.08
CA SER A 132 5.58 7.42 -14.27
C SER A 132 4.99 6.13 -13.73
N PRO A 133 3.79 5.71 -14.20
CA PRO A 133 3.17 4.49 -13.69
C PRO A 133 4.27 3.43 -13.63
N PRO A 134 4.38 2.69 -12.50
CA PRO A 134 5.55 1.87 -12.23
C PRO A 134 5.87 1.08 -13.49
N LYS A 135 7.02 1.38 -14.09
CA LYS A 135 7.36 0.78 -15.38
C LYS A 135 7.46 -0.72 -15.27
N THR A 136 7.68 -1.24 -14.05
CA THR A 136 7.90 -2.64 -13.73
C THR A 136 6.82 -3.21 -12.81
N SER A 137 6.34 -4.41 -13.10
CA SER A 137 5.54 -5.27 -12.22
C SER A 137 6.43 -6.27 -11.49
N LYS A 138 6.11 -6.55 -10.22
CA LYS A 138 6.68 -7.66 -9.46
C LYS A 138 5.84 -8.92 -9.70
N ILE A 139 6.46 -9.97 -10.23
CA ILE A 139 5.83 -11.25 -10.52
C ILE A 139 6.46 -12.32 -9.64
N VAL A 140 5.63 -13.14 -8.98
CA VAL A 140 6.11 -14.33 -8.27
C VAL A 140 5.91 -15.51 -9.20
N PHE A 141 7.02 -16.03 -9.72
CA PHE A 141 7.02 -17.22 -10.57
C PHE A 141 7.25 -18.45 -9.69
N VAL A 142 6.38 -19.45 -9.79
CA VAL A 142 6.45 -20.70 -9.04
C VAL A 142 6.70 -21.83 -10.03
N ASN A 143 7.90 -22.41 -10.00
CA ASN A 143 8.24 -23.58 -10.78
C ASN A 143 8.02 -24.83 -9.93
N GLU A 144 6.90 -25.52 -10.14
CA GLU A 144 6.56 -26.77 -9.45
C GLU A 144 7.12 -28.02 -10.15
N THR A 145 7.99 -27.83 -11.14
CA THR A 145 8.70 -28.95 -11.76
C THR A 145 9.90 -29.35 -10.90
N ASP A 146 10.32 -30.62 -11.01
CA ASP A 146 11.52 -31.13 -10.30
C ASP A 146 12.86 -30.68 -10.92
N ALA A 147 12.83 -29.80 -11.94
CA ALA A 147 14.01 -29.35 -12.66
C ALA A 147 14.00 -27.83 -12.91
N ALA A 148 15.17 -27.26 -13.19
CA ALA A 148 15.24 -25.87 -13.62
C ALA A 148 14.69 -25.73 -15.04
N LEU A 149 13.89 -24.69 -15.29
CA LEU A 149 13.39 -24.33 -16.63
C LEU A 149 14.05 -23.05 -17.16
N SER A 150 13.98 -22.84 -18.46
CA SER A 150 14.33 -21.57 -19.10
C SER A 150 13.06 -20.83 -19.50
N LEU A 151 12.92 -19.57 -19.09
CA LEU A 151 11.81 -18.68 -19.44
C LEU A 151 12.36 -17.52 -20.28
N THR A 152 11.80 -17.30 -21.46
CA THR A 152 11.99 -16.08 -22.26
C THR A 152 10.71 -15.25 -22.28
N LEU A 153 10.87 -13.93 -22.28
CA LEU A 153 9.81 -12.97 -22.60
C LEU A 153 10.32 -12.04 -23.70
N ASP A 154 9.66 -12.06 -24.84
CA ASP A 154 9.99 -11.26 -26.01
C ASP A 154 8.91 -10.19 -26.18
N GLY A 155 9.30 -8.91 -26.08
CA GLY A 155 8.41 -7.77 -26.13
C GLY A 155 9.18 -6.48 -26.38
N GLU A 156 8.76 -5.39 -25.74
CA GLU A 156 9.47 -4.10 -25.84
C GLU A 156 10.85 -4.16 -25.15
N THR A 157 10.93 -4.95 -24.07
CA THR A 157 12.16 -5.35 -23.40
C THR A 157 12.26 -6.88 -23.41
N GLU A 158 13.40 -7.43 -23.78
CA GLU A 158 13.60 -8.88 -23.79
C GLU A 158 14.14 -9.36 -22.43
N TYR A 159 13.64 -10.50 -21.97
CA TYR A 159 14.08 -11.11 -20.73
C TYR A 159 14.38 -12.60 -20.90
N PHE A 160 15.37 -13.08 -20.14
CA PHE A 160 15.73 -14.49 -20.06
C PHE A 160 16.05 -14.86 -18.60
N TRP A 161 15.41 -15.91 -18.11
CA TRP A 161 15.69 -16.47 -16.79
C TRP A 161 15.87 -17.98 -16.84
N ARG A 162 16.78 -18.46 -16.00
CA ARG A 162 16.82 -19.86 -15.61
C ARG A 162 16.16 -19.99 -14.24
N VAL A 163 14.96 -20.55 -14.20
CA VAL A 163 14.13 -20.61 -12.99
C VAL A 163 14.32 -21.97 -12.31
N PRO A 164 14.93 -22.05 -11.10
CA PRO A 164 15.05 -23.30 -10.36
C PRO A 164 13.67 -23.78 -9.85
N PRO A 165 13.54 -25.04 -9.40
CA PRO A 165 12.35 -25.48 -8.67
C PRO A 165 12.05 -24.58 -7.46
N GLY A 166 10.77 -24.27 -7.23
CA GLY A 166 10.29 -23.38 -6.17
C GLY A 166 9.93 -21.97 -6.65
N GLU A 167 9.96 -21.00 -5.73
CA GLU A 167 9.54 -19.63 -6.01
C GLU A 167 10.72 -18.71 -6.40
N MET A 168 10.48 -17.84 -7.39
CA MET A 168 11.39 -16.78 -7.80
C MET A 168 10.63 -15.48 -8.04
N THR A 169 11.16 -14.35 -7.56
CA THR A 169 10.59 -13.03 -7.87
C THR A 169 11.24 -12.45 -9.12
N LEU A 170 10.41 -12.03 -10.08
CA LEU A 170 10.80 -11.37 -11.31
C LEU A 170 10.30 -9.91 -11.31
N TYR A 171 11.08 -9.02 -11.91
CA TYR A 171 10.71 -7.62 -12.11
C TYR A 171 10.69 -7.35 -13.61
N ILE A 172 9.49 -7.11 -14.16
CA ILE A 172 9.25 -7.11 -15.62
C ILE A 172 8.52 -5.83 -15.98
N GLU A 173 8.92 -5.18 -17.07
CA GLU A 173 8.25 -3.96 -17.50
C GLU A 173 6.78 -4.23 -17.90
N LEU A 174 5.88 -3.29 -17.64
CA LEU A 174 4.47 -3.39 -18.07
C LEU A 174 4.43 -3.42 -19.60
N GLY A 175 3.68 -4.36 -20.17
CA GLY A 175 3.70 -4.59 -21.62
C GLY A 175 2.97 -5.86 -22.03
N THR A 176 3.01 -6.14 -23.33
CA THR A 176 2.58 -7.41 -23.91
C THR A 176 3.82 -8.15 -24.36
N TYR A 177 3.92 -9.42 -23.99
CA TYR A 177 5.06 -10.28 -24.27
C TYR A 177 4.59 -11.58 -24.92
N THR A 178 5.37 -12.07 -25.87
CA THR A 178 5.38 -13.48 -26.23
C THR A 178 6.29 -14.19 -25.24
N TRP A 179 5.81 -15.25 -24.61
CA TRP A 179 6.62 -16.03 -23.68
C TRP A 179 6.93 -17.40 -24.27
N ALA A 180 8.11 -17.93 -23.95
CA ALA A 180 8.45 -19.33 -24.18
C ALA A 180 9.06 -19.93 -22.91
N VAL A 181 8.64 -21.14 -22.58
CA VAL A 181 9.15 -21.91 -21.46
C VAL A 181 9.72 -23.22 -21.99
N TYR A 182 10.98 -23.49 -21.67
CA TYR A 182 11.70 -24.72 -22.03
C TYR A 182 11.98 -25.52 -20.78
N THR A 183 11.43 -26.72 -20.70
CA THR A 183 11.51 -27.58 -19.51
C THR A 183 11.92 -29.00 -19.86
N ALA A 184 12.17 -29.83 -18.84
CA ALA A 184 12.38 -31.26 -19.04
C ALA A 184 11.13 -32.00 -19.54
N CYS A 185 9.92 -31.45 -19.34
CA CYS A 185 8.66 -32.06 -19.74
C CYS A 185 8.09 -31.53 -21.06
N GLY A 186 8.79 -30.60 -21.71
CA GLY A 186 8.42 -30.04 -23.00
C GLY A 186 8.61 -28.52 -23.07
N ASP A 187 8.30 -27.99 -24.24
CA ASP A 187 8.37 -26.56 -24.55
C ASP A 187 6.96 -26.04 -24.80
N GLU A 188 6.67 -24.85 -24.31
CA GLU A 188 5.38 -24.19 -24.49
C GLU A 188 5.56 -22.70 -24.72
N THR A 189 4.64 -22.10 -25.47
CA THR A 189 4.67 -20.68 -25.82
C THR A 189 3.28 -20.07 -25.71
N GLY A 190 3.21 -18.77 -25.39
CA GLY A 190 1.95 -18.05 -25.40
C GLY A 190 2.14 -16.54 -25.36
N GLU A 191 1.04 -15.83 -25.09
CA GLU A 191 1.05 -14.38 -24.87
C GLU A 191 0.75 -14.06 -23.41
N LEU A 192 1.41 -13.03 -22.89
CA LEU A 192 1.22 -12.52 -21.53
C LEU A 192 1.10 -11.00 -21.58
N ARG A 193 0.02 -10.47 -21.01
CA ARG A 193 -0.21 -9.03 -20.90
C ARG A 193 -0.11 -8.57 -19.45
N ILE A 194 0.94 -7.83 -19.13
CA ILE A 194 1.24 -7.32 -17.79
C ILE A 194 0.75 -5.86 -17.72
N THR A 195 -0.40 -5.64 -17.07
CA THR A 195 -1.05 -4.31 -17.01
C THR A 195 -1.01 -3.64 -15.63
N HIS A 196 -0.68 -4.38 -14.59
CA HIS A 196 -0.62 -3.92 -13.20
C HIS A 196 0.41 -4.70 -12.40
N GLU A 197 0.68 -4.23 -11.17
CA GLU A 197 1.60 -4.86 -10.24
C GLU A 197 0.98 -6.11 -9.59
N GLY A 198 1.79 -7.17 -9.46
CA GLY A 198 1.52 -8.26 -8.52
C GLY A 198 0.57 -9.33 -9.05
N PHE A 199 1.12 -10.36 -9.68
CA PHE A 199 0.44 -11.64 -9.88
C PHE A 199 1.40 -12.82 -9.68
N ILE A 200 0.81 -14.00 -9.47
CA ILE A 200 1.53 -15.26 -9.31
C ILE A 200 1.40 -16.04 -10.61
N TRP A 201 2.52 -16.51 -11.15
CA TRP A 201 2.57 -17.36 -12.32
C TRP A 201 3.11 -18.73 -11.92
N ILE A 202 2.26 -19.75 -11.96
CA ILE A 202 2.61 -21.12 -11.59
C ILE A 202 2.87 -21.92 -12.86
N TRP A 203 3.95 -22.70 -12.87
CA TRP A 203 4.32 -23.62 -13.93
C TRP A 203 4.50 -25.03 -13.40
N TYR A 204 3.97 -26.02 -14.12
CA TYR A 204 4.03 -27.44 -13.78
C TYR A 204 4.07 -28.28 -15.07
N CYS A 205 4.29 -29.59 -14.92
CA CYS A 205 4.27 -30.53 -16.04
C CYS A 205 2.92 -31.29 -16.08
N GLY A 206 2.23 -31.30 -17.22
CA GLY A 206 0.99 -32.08 -17.40
C GLY A 206 -0.30 -31.26 -17.21
N GLU A 207 -1.41 -31.92 -16.86
CA GLU A 207 -2.68 -31.28 -16.48
C GLU A 207 -2.67 -30.90 -14.99
N HIS A 208 -3.18 -29.71 -14.62
CA HIS A 208 -3.17 -29.26 -13.22
C HIS A 208 -4.06 -30.20 -12.39
N PRO A 209 -3.57 -30.77 -11.27
CA PRO A 209 -4.35 -31.70 -10.48
C PRO A 209 -5.56 -31.09 -9.73
N ASP A 210 -5.80 -29.78 -9.82
CA ASP A 210 -6.77 -29.04 -8.97
C ASP A 210 -7.80 -28.22 -9.76
N LEU A 211 -7.97 -28.46 -11.07
CA LEU A 211 -8.94 -27.74 -11.92
C LEU A 211 -10.02 -28.65 -12.56
N GLU A 212 -10.39 -29.76 -11.90
CA GLU A 212 -11.62 -30.50 -12.22
C GLU A 212 -12.86 -29.94 -11.51
#